data_AF-A0A957AJ00-F1
#
_entry.id   AF-A0A957AJ00-F1
#
_cell.length_a   1.000
_cell.length_b   1.000
_cell.length_c   1.000
_cell.angle_alpha   90.00
_cell.angle_beta   90.00
_cell.angle_gamma   90.00
#
_symmetry.space_group_name_H-M   'P 1'
#
loop_
_entity.id
_entity.type
_entity.pdbx_description
1 polymer ?
#
loop_
_entity_poly.entity_id
_entity_poly.type
_entity_poly.pdbx_seq_one_letter_code
_entity_poly.pdbx_strand_id
1 'polypeptide(L)'
;IMESSRTGPATNIISGIAVGFETTGAAAIVIAIALLSSYFVGDRVTSAFPDSSGLFQSAGIYGTAVATMGMLMTAAYILAMDTFGPVTDNAGGIVEMSNQPESVRDTTDALDSAGNTTKALTKGYAIGTAALAAFLLFSAYLQEVARFGGEAIQSQVVNLANPRVFVGGLIGAALVFVFASLAMRAVGRAAGAMIEEVRRQFRTDPGIMEGTSTPNYSSCVDIAVRASLREMIAPGLLAVAVPILVGITLRWEGAAGMLMIGTIAGILVANVLNNGGGAWDNAKKMIEAGLLKDADGKVLGKGSDAHAASVVGDTVGDPWKDTAGPSIHVLIKLMATITLVMASLFI
;
A
#
# COMPACT_ATOMS: atom_id res chain seq x y z
N ILE A 1 -5.64 -17.20 -10.41
CA ILE A 1 -4.93 -16.26 -11.33
C ILE A 1 -4.06 -17.03 -12.32
N MET A 2 -3.10 -17.85 -11.85
CA MET A 2 -2.25 -18.69 -12.72
C MET A 2 -3.05 -19.42 -13.82
N GLU A 3 -4.03 -20.23 -13.42
CA GLU A 3 -4.92 -20.98 -14.33
C GLU A 3 -5.69 -20.07 -15.30
N SER A 4 -6.13 -18.89 -14.84
CA SER A 4 -6.84 -17.92 -15.67
C SER A 4 -5.97 -17.37 -16.80
N SER A 5 -4.64 -17.42 -16.68
CA SER A 5 -3.73 -16.96 -17.73
C SER A 5 -3.81 -17.81 -19.01
N ARG A 6 -4.36 -19.04 -18.94
CA ARG A 6 -4.60 -19.88 -20.12
C ARG A 6 -5.54 -19.25 -21.14
N THR A 7 -6.47 -18.43 -20.67
CA THR A 7 -7.48 -17.76 -21.51
C THR A 7 -7.09 -16.33 -21.87
N GLY A 8 -5.87 -15.92 -21.52
CA GLY A 8 -5.25 -14.66 -21.93
C GLY A 8 -5.20 -13.57 -20.85
N PRO A 9 -4.75 -12.36 -21.21
CA PRO A 9 -4.53 -11.27 -20.26
C PRO A 9 -5.81 -10.79 -19.56
N ALA A 10 -6.95 -10.78 -20.26
CA ALA A 10 -8.20 -10.22 -19.73
C ALA A 10 -8.71 -11.01 -18.52
N THR A 11 -8.77 -12.33 -18.62
CA THR A 11 -9.20 -13.22 -17.53
C THR A 11 -8.18 -13.27 -16.39
N ASN A 12 -6.89 -13.15 -16.69
CA ASN A 12 -5.85 -12.97 -15.69
C ASN A 12 -6.07 -11.68 -14.86
N ILE A 13 -6.30 -10.54 -15.52
CA ILE A 13 -6.58 -9.26 -14.86
C ILE A 13 -7.87 -9.33 -14.04
N ILE A 14 -8.97 -9.83 -14.61
CA ILE A 14 -10.24 -9.97 -13.88
C ILE A 14 -10.05 -10.81 -12.62
N SER A 15 -9.31 -11.92 -12.72
CA SER A 15 -9.04 -12.80 -11.58
C SER A 15 -8.21 -12.13 -10.51
N GLY A 16 -7.19 -11.35 -10.87
CA GLY A 16 -6.36 -10.65 -9.89
C GLY A 16 -7.08 -9.51 -9.18
N ILE A 17 -7.93 -8.76 -9.90
CA ILE A 17 -8.80 -7.74 -9.28
C ILE A 17 -9.75 -8.38 -8.28
N ALA A 18 -10.38 -9.51 -8.65
CA ALA A 18 -11.29 -10.25 -7.77
C ALA A 18 -10.58 -10.71 -6.48
N VAL A 19 -9.39 -11.33 -6.60
CA VAL A 19 -8.58 -11.73 -5.45
C VAL A 19 -8.23 -10.53 -4.58
N GLY A 20 -7.85 -9.39 -5.18
CA GLY A 20 -7.60 -8.14 -4.46
C GLY A 20 -8.79 -7.72 -3.60
N PHE A 21 -10.01 -7.73 -4.16
CA PHE A 21 -11.23 -7.41 -3.42
C PHE A 21 -11.53 -8.41 -2.30
N GLU A 22 -11.37 -9.71 -2.54
CA GLU A 22 -11.58 -10.76 -1.53
C GLU A 22 -10.66 -10.57 -0.31
N THR A 23 -9.41 -10.14 -0.52
CA THR A 23 -8.46 -9.95 0.59
C THR A 23 -8.90 -8.90 1.61
N THR A 24 -9.75 -7.95 1.20
CA THR A 24 -10.27 -6.91 2.09
C THR A 24 -11.17 -7.47 3.19
N GLY A 25 -11.92 -8.54 2.89
CA GLY A 25 -12.82 -9.17 3.85
C GLY A 25 -12.05 -9.82 5.01
N ALA A 26 -11.02 -10.59 4.69
CA ALA A 26 -10.15 -11.21 5.70
C ALA A 26 -9.43 -10.15 6.55
N ALA A 27 -8.86 -9.12 5.91
CA ALA A 27 -8.18 -8.03 6.63
C ALA A 27 -9.12 -7.28 7.58
N ALA A 28 -10.33 -6.93 7.12
CA ALA A 28 -11.31 -6.23 7.94
C ALA A 28 -11.74 -7.04 9.17
N ILE A 29 -11.96 -8.35 9.01
CA ILE A 29 -12.32 -9.24 10.12
C ILE A 29 -11.20 -9.30 11.16
N VAL A 30 -9.95 -9.50 10.73
CA VAL A 30 -8.81 -9.59 11.64
C VAL A 30 -8.60 -8.27 12.40
N ILE A 31 -8.67 -7.13 11.70
CA ILE A 31 -8.55 -5.80 12.32
C ILE A 31 -9.70 -5.57 13.32
N ALA A 32 -10.93 -5.93 12.97
CA ALA A 32 -12.09 -5.79 13.86
C ALA A 32 -11.95 -6.64 15.12
N ILE A 33 -11.52 -7.91 14.98
CA ILE A 33 -11.25 -8.79 16.13
C ILE A 33 -10.16 -8.20 17.01
N ALA A 34 -9.05 -7.72 16.43
CA ALA A 34 -7.94 -7.13 17.17
C ALA A 34 -8.38 -5.87 17.93
N LEU A 35 -9.11 -4.95 17.29
CA LEU A 35 -9.61 -3.73 17.92
C LEU A 35 -10.62 -4.03 19.03
N LEU A 36 -11.63 -4.85 18.76
CA LEU A 36 -12.68 -5.14 19.75
C LEU A 36 -12.15 -5.95 20.93
N SER A 37 -11.29 -6.93 20.69
CA SER A 37 -10.70 -7.74 21.78
C SER A 37 -9.76 -6.92 22.65
N SER A 38 -8.87 -6.11 22.06
CA SER A 38 -7.95 -5.26 22.83
C SER A 38 -8.69 -4.16 23.59
N TYR A 39 -9.71 -3.55 22.98
CA TYR A 39 -10.58 -2.60 23.66
C TYR A 39 -11.31 -3.25 24.84
N PHE A 40 -11.94 -4.40 24.62
CA PHE A 40 -12.67 -5.12 25.65
C PHE A 40 -11.77 -5.53 26.82
N VAL A 41 -10.57 -6.05 26.55
CA VAL A 41 -9.61 -6.41 27.61
C VAL A 41 -9.17 -5.16 28.38
N GLY A 42 -8.91 -4.05 27.71
CA GLY A 42 -8.58 -2.78 28.37
C GLY A 42 -9.73 -2.29 29.27
N ASP A 43 -10.96 -2.36 28.77
CA ASP A 43 -12.16 -1.93 29.49
C ASP A 43 -12.36 -2.72 30.81
N ARG A 44 -12.04 -4.01 30.82
CA ARG A 44 -12.12 -4.87 32.03
C ARG A 44 -11.17 -4.47 33.15
N VAL A 45 -10.11 -3.73 32.85
CA VAL A 45 -9.10 -3.30 33.82
C VAL A 45 -9.26 -1.81 34.16
N THR A 46 -10.30 -1.14 33.65
CA THR A 46 -10.58 0.29 33.90
C THR A 46 -10.65 0.62 35.39
N SER A 47 -11.22 -0.27 36.21
CA SER A 47 -11.29 -0.07 37.67
C SER A 47 -9.93 0.01 38.37
N ALA A 48 -8.86 -0.51 37.75
CA ALA A 48 -7.49 -0.43 38.27
C ALA A 48 -6.77 0.87 37.86
N PHE A 49 -7.33 1.63 36.90
CA PHE A 49 -6.78 2.90 36.41
C PHE A 49 -7.86 4.00 36.47
N PRO A 50 -8.22 4.50 37.67
CA PRO A 50 -9.20 5.56 37.78
C PRO A 50 -8.68 6.84 37.12
N ASP A 51 -9.30 7.24 36.01
CA ASP A 51 -9.04 8.53 35.39
C ASP A 51 -9.70 9.64 36.23
N SER A 52 -8.88 10.56 36.74
CA SER A 52 -9.32 11.72 37.51
C SER A 52 -9.67 12.93 36.63
N SER A 53 -9.42 12.85 35.32
CA SER A 53 -9.65 13.93 34.35
C SER A 53 -11.01 13.87 33.63
N GLY A 54 -11.73 12.74 33.74
CA GLY A 54 -13.04 12.54 33.09
C GLY A 54 -13.01 12.45 31.56
N LEU A 55 -11.82 12.53 30.96
CA LEU A 55 -11.60 12.48 29.51
C LEU A 55 -11.56 11.04 28.98
N PHE A 56 -11.13 10.08 29.79
CA PHE A 56 -11.17 8.65 29.49
C PHE A 56 -12.24 7.96 30.35
N GLN A 57 -13.42 7.73 29.76
CA GLN A 57 -14.46 6.92 30.42
C GLN A 57 -14.08 5.43 30.55
N SER A 58 -13.06 4.95 29.80
CA SER A 58 -12.65 3.55 29.77
C SER A 58 -11.16 3.39 29.44
N ALA A 59 -10.48 2.45 30.12
CA ALA A 59 -9.13 2.02 29.77
C ALA A 59 -9.07 1.19 28.47
N GLY A 60 -10.19 1.01 27.76
CA GLY A 60 -10.28 0.30 26.49
C GLY A 60 -9.41 0.91 25.38
N ILE A 61 -9.40 2.24 25.24
CA ILE A 61 -8.53 2.93 24.27
C ILE A 61 -7.05 2.67 24.60
N TYR A 62 -6.68 2.69 25.87
CA TYR A 62 -5.34 2.33 26.31
C TYR A 62 -5.01 0.86 25.99
N GLY A 63 -5.95 -0.06 26.16
CA GLY A 63 -5.82 -1.45 25.71
C GLY A 63 -5.51 -1.58 24.21
N THR A 64 -6.22 -0.82 23.36
CA THR A 64 -5.93 -0.77 21.92
C THR A 64 -4.54 -0.18 21.62
N ALA A 65 -4.08 0.79 22.42
CA ALA A 65 -2.75 1.38 22.30
C ALA A 65 -1.65 0.37 22.63
N VAL A 66 -1.80 -0.35 23.73
CA VAL A 66 -0.87 -1.41 24.14
C VAL A 66 -0.85 -2.55 23.11
N ALA A 67 -2.00 -2.95 22.56
CA ALA A 67 -2.05 -3.97 21.51
C ALA A 67 -1.34 -3.51 20.23
N THR A 68 -1.48 -2.23 19.85
CA THR A 68 -0.75 -1.63 18.72
C THR A 68 0.75 -1.64 18.96
N MET A 69 1.19 -1.27 20.17
CA MET A 69 2.60 -1.35 20.57
C MET A 69 3.12 -2.79 20.54
N GLY A 70 2.33 -3.74 21.04
CA GLY A 70 2.65 -5.17 21.01
C GLY A 70 2.83 -5.70 19.59
N MET A 71 1.97 -5.28 18.65
CA MET A 71 2.17 -5.58 17.24
C MET A 71 3.55 -5.08 16.79
N LEU A 72 3.86 -3.80 17.03
CA LEU A 72 5.11 -3.14 16.60
C LEU A 72 6.40 -3.66 17.26
N MET A 73 6.35 -4.45 18.34
CA MET A 73 7.55 -4.99 18.98
C MET A 73 8.37 -5.89 18.03
N THR A 74 7.73 -6.50 17.03
CA THR A 74 8.40 -7.33 16.02
C THR A 74 8.85 -6.55 14.79
N ALA A 75 8.72 -5.22 14.78
CA ALA A 75 9.01 -4.38 13.61
C ALA A 75 10.43 -4.57 13.05
N ALA A 76 11.43 -4.83 13.90
CA ALA A 76 12.79 -5.12 13.45
C ALA A 76 12.86 -6.38 12.57
N TYR A 77 12.16 -7.45 12.94
CA TYR A 77 12.08 -8.68 12.14
C TYR A 77 11.30 -8.47 10.85
N ILE A 78 10.19 -7.72 10.92
CA ILE A 78 9.38 -7.36 9.75
C ILE A 78 10.23 -6.57 8.75
N LEU A 79 10.98 -5.56 9.20
CA LEU A 79 11.83 -4.75 8.33
C LEU A 79 13.00 -5.55 7.73
N ALA A 80 13.58 -6.47 8.50
CA ALA A 80 14.61 -7.38 7.99
C ALA A 80 14.07 -8.27 6.86
N MET A 81 12.86 -8.82 7.03
CA MET A 81 12.18 -9.59 5.98
C MET A 81 11.78 -8.73 4.77
N ASP A 82 11.39 -7.48 4.99
CA ASP A 82 11.03 -6.56 3.90
C ASP A 82 12.26 -6.19 3.06
N THR A 83 13.41 -6.00 3.73
CA THR A 83 14.69 -5.66 3.10
C THR A 83 15.32 -6.86 2.40
N PHE A 84 15.03 -8.08 2.87
CA PHE A 84 15.52 -9.32 2.26
C PHE A 84 15.12 -9.43 0.78
N GLY A 85 13.87 -9.10 0.43
CA GLY A 85 13.39 -9.19 -0.96
C GLY A 85 14.17 -8.34 -1.98
N PRO A 86 14.29 -7.00 -1.79
CA PRO A 86 15.07 -6.17 -2.69
C PRO A 86 16.56 -6.54 -2.77
N VAL A 87 17.13 -7.12 -1.70
CA VAL A 87 18.52 -7.59 -1.72
C VAL A 87 18.66 -8.83 -2.61
N THR A 88 17.73 -9.77 -2.54
CA THR A 88 17.77 -10.99 -3.35
C THR A 88 17.43 -10.73 -4.82
N ASP A 89 16.51 -9.81 -5.10
CA ASP A 89 16.20 -9.34 -6.46
C ASP A 89 17.43 -8.69 -7.13
N ASN A 90 18.10 -7.76 -6.44
CA ASN A 90 19.35 -7.15 -6.93
C ASN A 90 20.46 -8.19 -7.13
N ALA A 91 20.58 -9.17 -6.23
CA ALA A 91 21.55 -10.26 -6.38
C ALA A 91 21.27 -11.06 -7.66
N GLY A 92 20.01 -11.43 -7.92
CA GLY A 92 19.62 -12.08 -9.17
C GLY A 92 19.95 -11.26 -10.40
N GLY A 93 19.66 -9.95 -10.37
CA GLY A 93 20.04 -9.02 -11.44
C GLY A 93 21.54 -8.99 -11.72
N ILE A 94 22.38 -8.95 -10.68
CA ILE A 94 23.84 -9.00 -10.82
C ILE A 94 24.31 -10.33 -11.40
N VAL A 95 23.72 -11.45 -10.97
CA VAL A 95 24.04 -12.81 -11.47
C VAL A 95 23.74 -12.91 -12.97
N GLU A 96 22.61 -12.37 -13.41
CA GLU A 96 22.24 -12.30 -14.84
C GLU A 96 23.21 -11.41 -15.63
N MET A 97 23.43 -10.17 -15.16
CA MET A 97 24.28 -9.20 -15.87
C MET A 97 25.76 -9.59 -15.91
N SER A 98 26.21 -10.48 -15.03
CA SER A 98 27.60 -10.97 -14.99
C SER A 98 27.77 -12.37 -15.61
N ASN A 99 26.76 -12.92 -16.29
CA ASN A 99 26.80 -14.22 -16.97
C ASN A 99 27.29 -15.37 -16.06
N GLN A 100 26.81 -15.39 -14.81
CA GLN A 100 27.14 -16.48 -13.87
C GLN A 100 26.48 -17.80 -14.28
N PRO A 101 26.98 -18.95 -13.78
CA PRO A 101 26.37 -20.25 -14.04
C PRO A 101 24.89 -20.31 -13.61
N GLU A 102 24.09 -21.06 -14.37
CA GLU A 102 22.65 -21.22 -14.15
C GLU A 102 22.31 -21.70 -12.73
N SER A 103 23.15 -22.55 -12.12
CA SER A 103 22.99 -23.01 -10.73
C SER A 103 22.98 -21.87 -9.69
N VAL A 104 23.69 -20.77 -9.97
CA VAL A 104 23.68 -19.57 -9.12
C VAL A 104 22.37 -18.81 -9.31
N ARG A 105 21.89 -18.73 -10.56
CA ARG A 105 20.61 -18.12 -10.91
C ARG A 105 19.45 -18.85 -10.24
N ASP A 106 19.43 -20.18 -10.28
CA ASP A 106 18.43 -21.03 -9.60
C ASP A 106 18.34 -20.72 -8.11
N THR A 107 19.51 -20.54 -7.47
CA THR A 107 19.57 -20.19 -6.05
C THR A 107 18.99 -18.80 -5.80
N THR A 108 19.35 -17.81 -6.62
CA THR A 108 18.83 -16.44 -6.46
C THR A 108 17.34 -16.34 -6.80
N ASP A 109 16.84 -17.09 -7.78
CA ASP A 109 15.42 -17.11 -8.13
C ASP A 109 14.57 -17.73 -7.01
N ALA A 110 15.08 -18.76 -6.33
CA ALA A 110 14.44 -19.31 -5.14
C ALA A 110 14.39 -18.28 -3.99
N LEU A 111 15.47 -17.53 -3.77
CA LEU A 111 15.55 -16.48 -2.76
C LEU A 111 14.66 -15.27 -3.09
N ASP A 112 14.58 -14.86 -4.35
CA ASP A 112 13.67 -13.81 -4.85
C ASP A 112 12.20 -14.22 -4.64
N SER A 113 11.85 -15.47 -4.98
CA SER A 113 10.49 -15.98 -4.74
C SER A 113 10.10 -15.95 -3.24
N ALA A 114 11.04 -16.30 -2.36
CA ALA A 114 10.83 -16.15 -0.91
C ALA A 114 10.71 -14.68 -0.52
N GLY A 115 11.56 -13.81 -1.09
CA GLY A 115 11.58 -12.36 -0.93
C GLY A 115 10.24 -11.70 -1.27
N ASN A 116 9.62 -12.07 -2.38
CA ASN A 116 8.32 -11.56 -2.81
C ASN A 116 7.20 -11.95 -1.85
N THR A 117 7.24 -13.19 -1.32
CA THR A 117 6.30 -13.63 -0.28
C THR A 117 6.48 -12.83 1.01
N THR A 118 7.73 -12.63 1.45
CA THR A 118 8.00 -11.81 2.65
C THR A 118 7.55 -10.36 2.44
N LYS A 119 7.83 -9.77 1.28
CA LYS A 119 7.43 -8.39 0.92
C LYS A 119 5.91 -8.21 0.91
N ALA A 120 5.13 -9.22 0.51
CA ALA A 120 3.68 -9.18 0.60
C ALA A 120 3.20 -9.22 2.07
N LEU A 121 3.79 -10.10 2.90
CA LEU A 121 3.45 -10.21 4.33
C LEU A 121 3.79 -8.92 5.10
N THR A 122 4.94 -8.31 4.84
CA THR A 122 5.37 -7.05 5.47
C THR A 122 4.47 -5.88 5.07
N LYS A 123 4.03 -5.81 3.80
CA LYS A 123 3.00 -4.84 3.35
C LYS A 123 1.67 -5.04 4.08
N GLY A 124 1.20 -6.28 4.24
CA GLY A 124 -0.01 -6.59 5.00
C GLY A 124 0.09 -6.20 6.47
N TYR A 125 1.23 -6.50 7.10
CA TYR A 125 1.53 -6.09 8.48
C TYR A 125 1.54 -4.55 8.61
N ALA A 126 2.16 -3.84 7.66
CA ALA A 126 2.19 -2.39 7.64
C ALA A 126 0.77 -1.78 7.58
N ILE A 127 -0.15 -2.36 6.80
CA ILE A 127 -1.56 -1.94 6.73
C ILE A 127 -2.29 -2.26 8.04
N GLY A 128 -2.09 -3.44 8.62
CA GLY A 128 -2.70 -3.83 9.89
C GLY A 128 -2.29 -2.91 11.04
N THR A 129 -1.00 -2.60 11.16
CA THR A 129 -0.50 -1.62 12.15
C THR A 129 -1.09 -0.23 11.92
N ALA A 130 -1.19 0.20 10.66
CA ALA A 130 -1.79 1.49 10.30
C ALA A 130 -3.25 1.57 10.72
N ALA A 131 -4.02 0.50 10.56
CA ALA A 131 -5.42 0.45 10.95
C ALA A 131 -5.62 0.62 12.46
N LEU A 132 -4.83 -0.10 13.26
CA LEU A 132 -4.87 0.05 14.72
C LEU A 132 -4.39 1.44 15.16
N ALA A 133 -3.28 1.92 14.58
CA ALA A 133 -2.73 3.23 14.88
C ALA A 133 -3.68 4.37 14.49
N ALA A 134 -4.42 4.24 13.39
CA ALA A 134 -5.32 5.30 12.94
C ALA A 134 -6.51 5.51 13.89
N PHE A 135 -7.02 4.46 14.52
CA PHE A 135 -8.02 4.60 15.60
C PHE A 135 -7.47 5.41 16.78
N LEU A 136 -6.22 5.14 17.18
CA LEU A 136 -5.54 5.89 18.24
C LEU A 136 -5.30 7.34 17.86
N LEU A 137 -4.84 7.59 16.64
CA LEU A 137 -4.58 8.94 16.13
C LEU A 137 -5.88 9.75 16.02
N PHE A 138 -7.00 9.11 15.65
CA PHE A 138 -8.30 9.76 15.69
C PHE A 138 -8.72 10.14 17.12
N SER A 139 -8.54 9.24 18.08
CA SER A 139 -8.79 9.53 19.49
C SER A 139 -7.91 10.69 20.00
N ALA A 140 -6.62 10.66 19.66
CA ALA A 140 -5.68 11.73 19.99
C ALA A 140 -6.09 13.08 19.35
N TYR A 141 -6.58 13.06 18.11
CA TYR A 141 -7.11 14.26 17.46
C TYR A 141 -8.31 14.84 18.21
N LEU A 142 -9.28 14.01 18.61
CA LEU A 142 -10.44 14.48 19.39
C LEU A 142 -10.02 15.05 20.75
N GLN A 143 -9.03 14.45 21.41
CA GLN A 143 -8.48 14.96 22.67
C GLN A 143 -7.83 16.34 22.47
N GLU A 144 -7.05 16.50 21.40
CA GLU A 144 -6.39 17.77 21.11
C GLU A 144 -7.40 18.87 20.78
N VAL A 145 -8.44 18.53 20.01
CA VAL A 145 -9.57 19.41 19.73
C VAL A 145 -10.31 19.80 21.02
N ALA A 146 -10.58 18.84 21.89
CA ALA A 146 -11.23 19.07 23.17
C ALA A 146 -10.38 19.95 24.12
N ARG A 147 -9.06 19.79 24.07
CA ARG A 147 -8.11 20.59 24.85
C ARG A 147 -8.13 22.07 24.46
N PHE A 148 -8.17 22.37 23.17
CA PHE A 148 -8.20 23.75 22.67
C PHE A 148 -9.61 24.36 22.59
N GLY A 149 -10.64 23.52 22.44
CA GLY A 149 -12.04 23.93 22.25
C GLY A 149 -12.82 24.26 23.53
N GLY A 150 -12.25 23.94 24.70
CA GLY A 150 -12.90 24.15 26.00
C GLY A 150 -14.12 23.25 26.23
N GLU A 151 -14.87 23.50 27.31
CA GLU A 151 -16.03 22.69 27.74
C GLU A 151 -17.10 22.52 26.65
N ALA A 152 -17.23 23.50 25.75
CA ALA A 152 -18.22 23.49 24.66
C ALA A 152 -17.98 22.37 23.62
N ILE A 153 -16.74 21.89 23.48
CA ILE A 153 -16.35 20.84 22.53
C ILE A 153 -16.00 19.53 23.25
N GLN A 154 -15.61 19.57 24.52
CA GLN A 154 -15.33 18.37 25.35
C GLN A 154 -16.51 17.38 25.44
N SER A 155 -17.74 17.87 25.27
CA SER A 155 -18.96 17.06 25.31
C SER A 155 -19.49 16.62 23.94
N GLN A 156 -18.84 17.02 22.84
CA GLN A 156 -19.35 16.76 21.49
C GLN A 156 -18.81 15.45 20.92
N VAL A 157 -19.74 14.56 20.60
CA VAL A 157 -19.48 13.35 19.81
C VAL A 157 -19.47 13.71 18.33
N VAL A 158 -18.55 13.15 17.56
CA VAL A 158 -18.56 13.29 16.09
C VAL A 158 -19.82 12.62 15.54
N ASN A 159 -20.81 13.43 15.16
CA ASN A 159 -22.08 12.95 14.65
C ASN A 159 -22.01 12.75 13.13
N LEU A 160 -22.05 11.49 12.67
CA LEU A 160 -22.07 11.16 11.24
C LEU A 160 -23.29 11.73 10.48
N ALA A 161 -24.38 12.05 11.18
CA ALA A 161 -25.54 12.71 10.58
C ALA A 161 -25.33 14.21 10.33
N ASN A 162 -24.25 14.82 10.84
CA ASN A 162 -23.88 16.19 10.52
C ASN A 162 -23.36 16.25 9.07
N PRO A 163 -23.95 17.09 8.19
CA PRO A 163 -23.49 17.22 6.80
C PRO A 163 -22.00 17.54 6.65
N ARG A 164 -21.40 18.31 7.58
CA ARG A 164 -19.96 18.62 7.54
C ARG A 164 -19.10 17.38 7.72
N VAL A 165 -19.49 16.50 8.65
CA VAL A 165 -18.79 15.23 8.92
C VAL A 165 -18.94 14.30 7.72
N PHE A 166 -20.14 14.17 7.16
CA PHE A 166 -20.38 13.35 5.98
C PHE A 166 -19.57 13.83 4.76
N VAL A 167 -19.61 15.14 4.48
CA VAL A 167 -18.86 15.74 3.37
C VAL A 167 -17.36 15.59 3.58
N GLY A 168 -16.86 15.84 4.80
CA GLY A 168 -15.47 15.59 5.14
C GLY A 168 -15.07 14.13 4.90
N GLY A 169 -15.91 13.20 5.34
CA GLY A 169 -15.70 11.77 5.12
C GLY A 169 -15.67 11.37 3.65
N LEU A 170 -16.60 11.90 2.85
CA LEU A 170 -16.62 11.68 1.39
C LEU A 170 -15.35 12.22 0.72
N ILE A 171 -14.90 13.41 1.12
CA ILE A 171 -13.63 13.99 0.62
C ILE A 171 -12.45 13.10 1.03
N GLY A 172 -12.42 12.61 2.28
CA GLY A 172 -11.39 11.69 2.76
C GLY A 172 -11.33 10.39 1.97
N ALA A 173 -12.49 9.77 1.70
CA ALA A 173 -12.55 8.58 0.86
C ALA A 173 -12.10 8.88 -0.58
N ALA A 174 -12.62 9.94 -1.19
CA ALA A 174 -12.26 10.33 -2.56
C ALA A 174 -10.77 10.66 -2.70
N LEU A 175 -10.16 11.28 -1.69
CA LEU A 175 -8.74 11.60 -1.64
C LEU A 175 -7.88 10.35 -1.85
N VAL A 176 -8.22 9.23 -1.22
CA VAL A 176 -7.51 7.94 -1.40
C VAL A 176 -7.54 7.50 -2.86
N PHE A 177 -8.71 7.51 -3.50
CA PHE A 177 -8.86 7.10 -4.89
C PHE A 177 -8.16 8.04 -5.87
N VAL A 178 -8.28 9.35 -5.65
CA VAL A 178 -7.61 10.37 -6.49
C VAL A 178 -6.09 10.24 -6.35
N PHE A 179 -5.58 10.09 -5.12
CA PHE A 179 -4.16 9.88 -4.87
C PHE A 179 -3.64 8.62 -5.59
N ALA A 180 -4.34 7.49 -5.46
CA ALA A 180 -4.00 6.26 -6.16
C ALA A 180 -3.98 6.46 -7.69
N SER A 181 -4.97 7.17 -8.23
CA SER A 181 -5.05 7.48 -9.67
C SER A 181 -3.85 8.30 -10.15
N LEU A 182 -3.47 9.34 -9.40
CA LEU A 182 -2.31 10.17 -9.74
C LEU A 182 -1.02 9.35 -9.74
N ALA A 183 -0.82 8.53 -8.71
CA ALA A 183 0.33 7.64 -8.60
C ALA A 183 0.41 6.63 -9.76
N MET A 184 -0.69 5.97 -10.10
CA MET A 184 -0.72 5.01 -11.22
C MET A 184 -0.50 5.70 -12.58
N ARG A 185 -1.10 6.87 -12.81
CA ARG A 185 -0.92 7.64 -14.04
C ARG A 185 0.53 8.13 -14.20
N ALA A 186 1.19 8.50 -13.11
CA ALA A 186 2.59 8.87 -13.10
C ALA A 186 3.48 7.72 -13.58
N VAL A 187 3.30 6.53 -13.00
CA VAL A 187 4.03 5.32 -13.42
C VAL A 187 3.74 4.99 -14.89
N GLY A 188 2.47 5.04 -15.32
CA GLY A 188 2.12 4.76 -16.72
C GLY A 188 2.81 5.69 -17.73
N ARG A 189 2.91 7.00 -17.42
CA ARG A 189 3.66 7.95 -18.27
C ARG A 189 5.15 7.65 -18.29
N ALA A 190 5.75 7.39 -17.12
CA ALA A 190 7.17 7.08 -17.00
C ALA A 190 7.54 5.77 -17.72
N ALA A 191 6.73 4.73 -17.55
CA ALA A 191 6.88 3.45 -18.22
C ALA A 191 6.74 3.58 -19.74
N GLY A 192 5.78 4.38 -20.22
CA GLY A 192 5.63 4.65 -21.65
C GLY A 192 6.88 5.32 -22.26
N ALA A 193 7.43 6.32 -21.57
CA ALA A 193 8.68 6.96 -21.99
C ALA A 193 9.88 6.00 -21.96
N MET A 194 9.96 5.14 -20.93
CA MET A 194 10.99 4.10 -20.82
C MET A 194 10.93 3.11 -21.99
N ILE A 195 9.73 2.63 -22.34
CA ILE A 195 9.52 1.67 -23.43
C ILE A 195 9.95 2.27 -24.76
N GLU A 196 9.57 3.52 -25.05
CA GLU A 196 9.97 4.16 -26.31
C GLU A 196 11.49 4.41 -26.37
N GLU A 197 12.15 4.74 -25.26
CA GLU A 197 13.60 4.88 -25.23
C GLU A 197 14.32 3.53 -25.46
N VAL A 198 13.90 2.46 -24.78
CA VAL A 198 14.47 1.12 -24.99
C VAL A 198 14.27 0.67 -26.44
N ARG A 199 13.08 0.87 -27.00
CA ARG A 199 12.78 0.57 -28.42
C ARG A 199 13.62 1.41 -29.37
N ARG A 200 13.83 2.69 -29.06
CA ARG A 200 14.68 3.58 -29.86
C ARG A 200 16.10 3.03 -29.89
N GLN A 201 16.68 2.69 -28.74
CA GLN A 201 18.03 2.12 -28.66
C GLN A 201 18.17 0.85 -29.49
N PHE A 202 17.27 -0.13 -29.33
CA PHE A 202 17.30 -1.38 -30.12
C PHE A 202 17.12 -1.16 -31.63
N ARG A 203 16.33 -0.17 -32.06
CA ARG A 203 16.16 0.16 -33.49
C ARG A 203 17.39 0.87 -34.06
N THR A 204 18.03 1.75 -33.30
CA THR A 204 19.19 2.51 -33.77
C THR A 204 20.50 1.73 -33.71
N ASP A 205 20.62 0.79 -32.79
CA ASP A 205 21.82 -0.04 -32.63
C ASP A 205 21.43 -1.53 -32.46
N PRO A 206 21.36 -2.28 -33.58
CA PRO A 206 21.11 -3.72 -33.54
C PRO A 206 22.17 -4.51 -32.76
N GLY A 207 23.40 -3.98 -32.64
CA GLY A 207 24.50 -4.60 -31.92
C GLY A 207 24.22 -4.79 -30.43
N ILE A 208 23.25 -4.05 -29.87
CA ILE A 208 22.77 -4.27 -28.50
C ILE A 208 22.10 -5.64 -28.37
N MET A 209 21.23 -6.02 -29.30
CA MET A 209 20.54 -7.32 -29.28
C MET A 209 21.47 -8.48 -29.60
N GLU A 210 22.53 -8.21 -30.38
CA GLU A 210 23.61 -9.15 -30.68
C GLU A 210 24.63 -9.28 -29.52
N GLY A 211 24.55 -8.42 -28.51
CA GLY A 211 25.48 -8.40 -27.37
C GLY A 211 26.86 -7.84 -27.69
N THR A 212 27.03 -7.19 -28.85
CA THR A 212 28.30 -6.60 -29.31
C THR A 212 28.46 -5.14 -28.90
N SER A 213 27.35 -4.44 -28.61
CA SER A 213 27.33 -3.03 -28.19
C SER A 213 26.65 -2.85 -26.84
N THR A 214 27.09 -1.85 -26.08
CA THR A 214 26.57 -1.55 -24.74
C THR A 214 25.37 -0.59 -24.82
N PRO A 215 24.23 -0.90 -24.17
CA PRO A 215 23.10 0.03 -24.08
C PRO A 215 23.45 1.33 -23.35
N ASN A 216 22.71 2.39 -23.66
CA ASN A 216 22.80 3.64 -22.92
C ASN A 216 21.90 3.59 -21.67
N TYR A 217 22.46 3.08 -20.58
CA TYR A 217 21.78 3.00 -19.28
C TYR A 217 21.44 4.37 -18.69
N SER A 218 22.30 5.37 -18.90
CA SER A 218 22.12 6.73 -18.35
C SER A 218 20.84 7.38 -18.83
N SER A 219 20.41 7.12 -20.08
CA SER A 219 19.18 7.69 -20.64
C SER A 219 17.95 7.13 -19.94
N CYS A 220 17.91 5.82 -19.68
CA CYS A 220 16.84 5.18 -18.92
C CYS A 220 16.78 5.72 -17.49
N VAL A 221 17.93 5.86 -16.83
CA VAL A 221 18.01 6.42 -15.47
C VAL A 221 17.50 7.87 -15.44
N ASP A 222 17.92 8.73 -16.38
CA ASP A 222 17.48 10.13 -16.44
C ASP A 222 15.96 10.26 -16.63
N ILE A 223 15.35 9.41 -17.46
CA ILE A 223 13.89 9.34 -17.63
C ILE A 223 13.20 9.02 -16.31
N ALA A 224 13.65 7.97 -15.61
CA ALA A 224 13.05 7.55 -14.34
C ALA A 224 13.20 8.63 -13.24
N VAL A 225 14.39 9.24 -13.13
CA VAL A 225 14.67 10.28 -12.13
C VAL A 225 13.85 11.54 -12.40
N ARG A 226 13.85 12.06 -13.62
CA ARG A 226 13.06 13.27 -13.95
C ARG A 226 11.57 13.05 -13.78
N ALA A 227 11.07 11.88 -14.20
CA ALA A 227 9.66 11.54 -14.04
C ALA A 227 9.29 11.46 -12.55
N SER A 228 10.04 10.72 -11.74
CA SER A 228 9.76 10.59 -10.30
C SER A 228 9.75 11.94 -9.56
N LEU A 229 10.75 12.80 -9.80
CA LEU A 229 10.84 14.14 -9.19
C LEU A 229 9.67 15.05 -9.58
N ARG A 230 9.24 15.03 -10.84
CA ARG A 230 8.13 15.86 -11.30
C ARG A 230 6.79 15.34 -10.83
N GLU A 231 6.60 14.03 -10.91
CA GLU A 231 5.30 13.39 -10.70
C GLU A 231 4.94 13.23 -9.22
N MET A 232 5.93 13.23 -8.30
CA MET A 232 5.68 13.17 -6.84
C MET A 232 5.02 14.45 -6.28
N ILE A 233 5.15 15.58 -7.00
CA ILE A 233 4.69 16.90 -6.50
C ILE A 233 3.17 16.92 -6.34
N ALA A 234 2.41 16.45 -7.34
CA ALA A 234 0.95 16.54 -7.31
C ALA A 234 0.32 15.66 -6.22
N PRO A 235 0.67 14.35 -6.08
CA PRO A 235 0.20 13.54 -4.97
C PRO A 235 0.61 14.09 -3.60
N GLY A 236 1.85 14.59 -3.47
CA GLY A 236 2.35 15.18 -2.22
C GLY A 236 1.58 16.45 -1.82
N LEU A 237 1.36 17.36 -2.77
CA LEU A 237 0.58 18.57 -2.53
C LEU A 237 -0.87 18.24 -2.17
N LEU A 238 -1.48 17.27 -2.86
CA LEU A 238 -2.84 16.81 -2.58
C LEU A 238 -2.96 16.27 -1.14
N ALA A 239 -1.99 15.46 -0.71
CA ALA A 239 -1.97 14.84 0.61
C ALA A 239 -1.85 15.87 1.75
N VAL A 240 -1.15 16.99 1.51
CA VAL A 240 -0.98 18.06 2.50
C VAL A 240 -2.11 19.09 2.46
N ALA A 241 -2.51 19.53 1.26
CA ALA A 241 -3.46 20.62 1.10
C ALA A 241 -4.89 20.23 1.50
N VAL A 242 -5.33 19.01 1.17
CA VAL A 242 -6.71 18.59 1.41
C VAL A 242 -7.07 18.58 2.91
N PRO A 243 -6.27 17.98 3.82
CA PRO A 243 -6.58 18.03 5.24
C PRO A 243 -6.67 19.45 5.81
N ILE A 244 -5.80 20.36 5.35
CA ILE A 244 -5.79 21.76 5.77
C ILE A 244 -7.06 22.47 5.28
N LEU A 245 -7.40 22.31 3.99
CA LEU A 245 -8.59 22.93 3.40
C LEU A 245 -9.87 22.42 4.05
N VAL A 246 -9.98 21.11 4.29
CA VAL A 246 -11.13 20.52 4.99
C VAL A 246 -11.23 21.05 6.41
N GLY A 247 -10.12 21.11 7.15
CA GLY A 247 -10.12 21.63 8.51
C GLY A 247 -10.49 23.12 8.60
N ILE A 248 -10.05 23.96 7.66
CA ILE A 248 -10.39 25.38 7.63
C ILE A 248 -11.86 25.61 7.21
N THR A 249 -12.36 24.86 6.23
CA THR A 249 -13.69 25.11 5.62
C THR A 249 -14.82 24.37 6.33
N LEU A 250 -14.58 23.13 6.78
CA LEU A 250 -15.57 22.27 7.44
C LEU A 250 -15.34 22.13 8.94
N ARG A 251 -14.32 22.83 9.48
CA ARG A 251 -13.92 22.83 10.89
C ARG A 251 -13.52 21.46 11.40
N TRP A 252 -13.29 21.36 12.70
CA TRP A 252 -12.79 20.15 13.34
C TRP A 252 -13.67 18.91 13.12
N GLU A 253 -15.00 19.08 13.02
CA GLU A 253 -15.97 18.00 12.75
C GLU A 253 -15.77 17.39 11.36
N GLY A 254 -15.62 18.25 10.33
CA GLY A 254 -15.36 17.80 8.97
C GLY A 254 -14.01 17.10 8.84
N ALA A 255 -12.98 17.63 9.51
CA ALA A 255 -11.67 17.00 9.57
C ALA A 255 -11.70 15.65 10.31
N ALA A 256 -12.50 15.50 11.38
CA ALA A 256 -12.76 14.21 12.02
C ALA A 256 -13.39 13.20 11.05
N GLY A 257 -14.43 13.61 10.32
CA GLY A 257 -15.09 12.76 9.32
C GLY A 257 -14.12 12.30 8.23
N MET A 258 -13.34 13.23 7.69
CA MET A 258 -12.29 12.95 6.69
C MET A 258 -11.24 11.97 7.22
N LEU A 259 -10.74 12.21 8.45
CA LEU A 259 -9.74 11.35 9.07
C LEU A 259 -10.25 9.92 9.23
N MET A 260 -11.45 9.73 9.82
CA MET A 260 -11.99 8.40 10.09
C MET A 260 -12.36 7.65 8.80
N ILE A 261 -13.19 8.25 7.95
CA ILE A 261 -13.71 7.57 6.75
C ILE A 261 -12.60 7.44 5.69
N GLY A 262 -11.75 8.44 5.54
CA GLY A 262 -10.59 8.39 4.65
C GLY A 262 -9.58 7.31 5.07
N THR A 263 -9.37 7.13 6.37
CA THR A 263 -8.56 6.02 6.89
C THR A 263 -9.16 4.66 6.52
N ILE A 264 -10.46 4.44 6.76
CA ILE A 264 -11.12 3.17 6.44
C ILE A 264 -11.01 2.87 4.95
N ALA A 265 -11.33 3.86 4.09
CA ALA A 265 -11.17 3.73 2.65
C ALA A 265 -9.71 3.43 2.27
N GLY A 266 -8.76 4.12 2.89
CA GLY A 266 -7.33 3.94 2.69
C GLY A 266 -6.85 2.53 2.98
N ILE A 267 -7.25 1.96 4.12
CA ILE A 267 -6.91 0.58 4.51
C ILE A 267 -7.43 -0.42 3.47
N LEU A 268 -8.68 -0.26 3.04
CA LEU A 268 -9.31 -1.18 2.08
C LEU A 268 -8.64 -1.07 0.71
N VAL A 269 -8.47 0.15 0.18
CA VAL A 269 -7.84 0.36 -1.13
C VAL A 269 -6.38 -0.08 -1.10
N ALA A 270 -5.61 0.24 -0.05
CA ALA A 270 -4.23 -0.21 0.07
C ALA A 270 -4.13 -1.76 0.07
N ASN A 271 -5.05 -2.46 0.74
CA ASN A 271 -5.10 -3.92 0.72
C ASN A 271 -5.35 -4.47 -0.69
N VAL A 272 -6.34 -3.92 -1.40
CA VAL A 272 -6.64 -4.34 -2.78
C VAL A 272 -5.41 -4.17 -3.67
N LEU A 273 -4.76 -3.00 -3.62
CA LEU A 273 -3.63 -2.70 -4.48
C LEU A 273 -2.41 -3.57 -4.16
N ASN A 274 -2.05 -3.68 -2.87
CA ASN A 274 -0.88 -4.44 -2.45
C ASN A 274 -1.05 -5.95 -2.69
N ASN A 275 -2.17 -6.52 -2.28
CA ASN A 275 -2.40 -7.96 -2.38
C ASN A 275 -2.74 -8.37 -3.82
N GLY A 276 -3.55 -7.59 -4.54
CA GLY A 276 -3.86 -7.85 -5.94
C GLY A 276 -2.59 -7.82 -6.80
N GLY A 277 -1.77 -6.78 -6.64
CA GLY A 277 -0.46 -6.67 -7.29
C GLY A 277 0.49 -7.83 -6.97
N GLY A 278 0.63 -8.19 -5.69
CA GLY A 278 1.45 -9.33 -5.29
C GLY A 278 0.93 -10.68 -5.80
N ALA A 279 -0.40 -10.83 -5.91
CA ALA A 279 -1.00 -12.05 -6.43
C ALA A 279 -0.76 -12.24 -7.94
N TRP A 280 -0.75 -11.16 -8.73
CA TRP A 280 -0.34 -11.22 -10.14
C TRP A 280 1.13 -11.62 -10.30
N ASP A 281 2.03 -11.02 -9.51
CA ASP A 281 3.47 -11.33 -9.56
C ASP A 281 3.74 -12.79 -9.20
N ASN A 282 3.15 -13.27 -8.10
CA ASN A 282 3.26 -14.67 -7.70
C ASN A 282 2.65 -15.62 -8.75
N ALA A 283 1.55 -15.25 -9.40
CA ALA A 283 0.99 -16.05 -10.47
C ALA A 283 1.93 -16.17 -11.67
N LYS A 284 2.65 -15.09 -12.03
CA LYS A 284 3.71 -15.11 -13.05
C LYS A 284 4.87 -16.03 -12.62
N LYS A 285 5.37 -15.88 -11.39
CA LYS A 285 6.48 -16.71 -10.85
C LYS A 285 6.11 -18.20 -10.79
N MET A 286 4.86 -18.54 -10.44
CA MET A 286 4.37 -19.93 -10.47
C MET A 286 4.40 -20.55 -11.87
N ILE A 287 4.12 -19.76 -12.91
CA ILE A 287 4.23 -20.18 -14.32
C ILE A 287 5.70 -20.36 -14.71
N GLU A 288 6.58 -19.44 -14.29
CA GLU A 288 8.02 -19.52 -14.51
C GLU A 288 8.66 -20.73 -13.82
N ALA A 289 8.14 -21.14 -12.66
CA ALA A 289 8.52 -22.35 -11.94
C ALA A 289 7.93 -23.65 -12.54
N GLY A 290 7.16 -23.54 -13.62
CA GLY A 290 6.63 -24.70 -14.35
C GLY A 290 5.44 -25.40 -13.68
N LEU A 291 4.72 -24.71 -12.79
CA LEU A 291 3.55 -25.26 -12.10
C LEU A 291 2.29 -25.34 -13.00
N LEU A 292 2.28 -24.59 -14.10
CA LEU A 292 1.19 -24.62 -15.08
C LEU A 292 1.52 -25.63 -16.19
N LYS A 293 0.65 -26.63 -16.38
CA LYS A 293 0.78 -27.66 -17.43
C LYS A 293 -0.44 -27.69 -18.33
N ASP A 294 -0.29 -27.95 -19.63
CA ASP A 294 -1.42 -28.17 -20.53
C ASP A 294 -2.11 -29.53 -20.31
N ALA A 295 -3.16 -29.80 -21.09
CA ALA A 295 -3.93 -31.05 -21.00
C ALA A 295 -3.08 -32.29 -21.35
N ASP A 296 -2.00 -32.11 -22.11
CA ASP A 296 -1.05 -33.14 -22.51
C ASP A 296 0.13 -33.26 -21.51
N GLY A 297 0.10 -32.49 -20.42
CA GLY A 297 1.11 -32.51 -19.35
C GLY A 297 2.37 -31.70 -19.64
N LYS A 298 2.45 -30.99 -20.77
CA LYS A 298 3.57 -30.11 -21.12
C LYS A 298 3.50 -28.82 -20.31
N VAL A 299 4.65 -28.43 -19.76
CA VAL A 299 4.79 -27.22 -18.96
C VAL A 299 4.59 -25.98 -19.84
N LEU A 300 3.62 -25.15 -19.48
CA LEU A 300 3.37 -23.85 -20.08
C LEU A 300 4.25 -22.80 -19.38
N GLY A 301 5.57 -22.91 -19.56
CA GLY A 301 6.57 -22.06 -18.90
C GLY A 301 6.86 -20.75 -19.65
N LYS A 302 8.07 -20.21 -19.43
CA LYS A 302 8.57 -18.97 -20.08
C LYS A 302 8.41 -19.04 -21.61
N GLY A 303 7.92 -17.95 -22.19
CA GLY A 303 7.70 -17.83 -23.64
C GLY A 303 6.40 -18.44 -24.17
N SER A 304 5.57 -19.05 -23.31
CA SER A 304 4.21 -19.45 -23.67
C SER A 304 3.23 -18.27 -23.66
N ASP A 305 2.11 -18.39 -24.36
CA ASP A 305 1.04 -17.37 -24.34
C ASP A 305 0.49 -17.14 -22.93
N ALA A 306 0.43 -18.19 -22.12
CA ALA A 306 0.00 -18.10 -20.72
C ALA A 306 1.00 -17.31 -19.86
N HIS A 307 2.31 -17.47 -20.12
CA HIS A 307 3.35 -16.65 -19.48
C HIS A 307 3.29 -15.19 -19.95
N ALA A 308 3.11 -14.94 -21.25
CA ALA A 308 2.92 -13.58 -21.74
C ALA A 308 1.69 -12.89 -21.10
N ALA A 309 0.59 -13.62 -20.91
CA ALA A 309 -0.60 -13.12 -20.23
C ALA A 309 -0.36 -12.80 -18.76
N SER A 310 0.42 -13.61 -18.04
CA SER A 310 0.74 -13.35 -16.64
C SER A 310 1.72 -12.19 -16.45
N VAL A 311 2.65 -11.98 -17.39
CA VAL A 311 3.52 -10.80 -17.43
C VAL A 311 2.69 -9.52 -17.61
N VAL A 312 1.64 -9.55 -18.45
CA VAL A 312 0.72 -8.40 -18.57
C VAL A 312 -0.01 -8.13 -17.24
N GLY A 313 -0.47 -9.18 -16.55
CA GLY A 313 -1.07 -9.02 -15.22
C GLY A 313 -0.12 -8.42 -14.19
N ASP A 314 1.12 -8.90 -14.15
CA ASP A 314 2.15 -8.41 -13.23
C ASP A 314 2.50 -6.94 -13.49
N THR A 315 2.68 -6.55 -14.75
CA THR A 315 2.95 -5.15 -15.14
C THR A 315 1.79 -4.20 -14.86
N VAL A 316 0.54 -4.69 -14.84
CA VAL A 316 -0.62 -3.95 -14.30
C VAL A 316 -0.53 -3.82 -12.76
N GLY A 317 -0.05 -4.88 -12.10
CA GLY A 317 0.13 -4.96 -10.65
C GLY A 317 1.32 -4.16 -10.08
N ASP A 318 2.35 -3.86 -10.87
CA ASP A 318 3.52 -3.08 -10.44
C ASP A 318 3.17 -1.70 -9.86
N PRO A 319 2.44 -0.81 -10.57
CA PRO A 319 2.04 0.46 -10.00
C PRO A 319 1.09 0.31 -8.80
N TRP A 320 0.36 -0.82 -8.70
CA TRP A 320 -0.49 -1.12 -7.55
C TRP A 320 0.35 -1.44 -6.31
N LYS A 321 1.22 -2.45 -6.40
CA LYS A 321 1.95 -3.00 -5.26
C LYS A 321 3.17 -2.18 -4.84
N ASP A 322 3.81 -1.44 -5.76
CA ASP A 322 5.08 -0.78 -5.48
C ASP A 322 5.03 0.75 -5.55
N THR A 323 3.89 1.34 -5.94
CA THR A 323 3.71 2.79 -5.91
C THR A 323 2.46 3.20 -5.15
N ALA A 324 1.26 2.92 -5.68
CA ALA A 324 0.02 3.46 -5.14
C ALA A 324 -0.35 2.84 -3.78
N GLY A 325 -0.34 1.51 -3.68
CA GLY A 325 -0.72 0.77 -2.46
C GLY A 325 0.12 1.14 -1.23
N PRO A 326 1.46 1.07 -1.28
CA PRO A 326 2.31 1.46 -0.15
C PRO A 326 2.23 2.96 0.16
N SER A 327 2.03 3.81 -0.84
CA SER A 327 1.93 5.26 -0.63
C SER A 327 0.62 5.68 0.05
N ILE A 328 -0.48 4.94 -0.14
CA ILE A 328 -1.73 5.18 0.59
C ILE A 328 -1.54 5.00 2.10
N HIS A 329 -0.70 4.06 2.53
CA HIS A 329 -0.37 3.90 3.96
C HIS A 329 0.29 5.17 4.52
N VAL A 330 1.21 5.79 3.76
CA VAL A 330 1.83 7.07 4.14
C VAL A 330 0.79 8.19 4.15
N LEU A 331 -0.09 8.24 3.15
CA LEU A 331 -1.18 9.22 3.06
C LEU A 331 -2.05 9.20 4.32
N ILE A 332 -2.48 8.02 4.79
CA ILE A 332 -3.32 7.88 6.00
C ILE A 332 -2.62 8.47 7.23
N LYS A 333 -1.35 8.13 7.43
CA LYS A 333 -0.56 8.63 8.57
C LYS A 333 -0.33 10.14 8.48
N LEU A 334 -0.10 10.65 7.27
CA LEU A 334 0.12 12.08 7.04
C LEU A 334 -1.16 12.88 7.24
N MET A 335 -2.32 12.40 6.78
CA MET A 335 -3.61 13.00 7.08
C MET A 335 -3.81 13.12 8.59
N ALA A 336 -3.61 12.03 9.34
CA ALA A 336 -3.75 12.00 10.79
C ALA A 336 -2.80 12.98 11.50
N THR A 337 -1.53 13.01 11.08
CA THR A 337 -0.51 13.90 11.66
C THR A 337 -0.85 15.37 11.40
N ILE A 338 -1.23 15.72 10.18
CA ILE A 338 -1.61 17.10 9.83
C ILE A 338 -2.85 17.51 10.62
N THR A 339 -3.89 16.66 10.68
CA THR A 339 -5.10 17.00 11.42
C THR A 339 -4.83 17.21 12.90
N LEU A 340 -3.94 16.40 13.50
CA LEU A 340 -3.56 16.54 14.90
C LEU A 340 -2.77 17.83 15.16
N VAL A 341 -1.73 18.10 14.37
CA VAL A 341 -0.88 19.30 14.54
C VAL A 341 -1.68 20.59 14.31
N MET A 342 -2.58 20.57 13.34
CA MET A 342 -3.39 21.73 12.95
C MET A 342 -4.73 21.79 13.68
N ALA A 343 -4.98 20.93 14.68
CA ALA A 343 -6.26 20.83 15.37
C ALA A 343 -6.72 22.18 15.95
N SER A 344 -5.80 22.95 16.54
CA SER A 344 -6.07 24.29 17.07
C SER A 344 -6.54 25.30 16.02
N LEU A 345 -6.12 25.15 14.76
CA LEU A 345 -6.54 26.01 13.65
C LEU A 345 -7.95 25.68 13.16
N PHE A 346 -8.43 24.44 13.40
CA PHE A 346 -9.71 23.95 12.87
C PHE A 346 -10.90 24.20 13.80
N ILE A 347 -10.61 24.70 15.01
CA ILE A 347 -11.59 25.13 15.99
C ILE A 347 -12.02 26.54 15.64
#